data_AF-A0A7V8YAV3-F1
#
_entry.id   AF-A0A7V8YAV3-F1
#
_cell.length_a   1.000
_cell.length_b   1.000
_cell.length_c   1.000
_cell.angle_alpha   90.00
_cell.angle_beta   90.00
_cell.angle_gamma   90.00
#
_symmetry.space_group_name_H-M   'P 1'
#
loop_
_entity.id
_entity.type
_entity.pdbx_description
1 polymer ?
#
loop_
_entity_poly.entity_id
_entity_poly.type
_entity_poly.pdbx_seq_one_letter_code
_entity_poly.pdbx_strand_id
1 'polypeptide(L)'
;MATRRTRQSRRVKLHVELFYDSEVDQWGYTVPVISIIGTGCSSREEAKGFALEAIKFTLESGEDEIDPEADVVALDVTLEKVS
;
A
#
# COMPACT_ATOMS: atom_id res chain seq x y z
N MET A 1 -19.91 5.54 33.94
CA MET A 1 -19.47 6.63 33.05
C MET A 1 -18.38 6.06 32.15
N ALA A 2 -18.71 5.65 30.92
CA ALA A 2 -17.81 4.89 30.05
C ALA A 2 -16.90 5.84 29.27
N THR A 3 -15.59 5.70 29.45
CA THR A 3 -14.56 6.50 28.78
C THR A 3 -14.54 6.14 27.29
N ARG A 4 -15.09 7.01 26.43
CA ARG A 4 -14.90 6.93 24.97
C ARG A 4 -13.41 7.10 24.69
N ARG A 5 -12.69 5.99 24.48
CA ARG A 5 -11.38 6.02 23.83
C ARG A 5 -11.62 6.46 22.39
N THR A 6 -11.38 7.73 22.10
CA THR A 6 -11.24 8.22 20.73
C THR A 6 -10.12 7.42 20.07
N ARG A 7 -10.46 6.57 19.08
CA ARG A 7 -9.46 5.96 18.19
C ARG A 7 -8.74 7.11 17.49
N GLN A 8 -7.57 7.47 17.98
CA GLN A 8 -6.74 8.48 17.34
C GLN A 8 -6.27 7.89 16.01
N SER A 9 -6.81 8.38 14.90
CA SER A 9 -6.45 7.90 13.57
C SER A 9 -4.98 8.19 13.31
N ARG A 10 -4.11 7.17 13.42
CA ARG A 10 -2.72 7.28 12.99
C ARG A 10 -2.70 7.37 11.46
N ARG A 11 -2.18 8.47 10.93
CA ARG A 11 -1.88 8.59 9.50
C ARG A 11 -0.48 8.04 9.24
N VAL A 12 -0.39 7.10 8.31
CA VAL A 12 0.88 6.62 7.78
C VAL A 12 1.16 7.35 6.46
N LYS A 13 2.43 7.66 6.19
CA LYS A 13 2.87 8.16 4.88
C LYS A 13 3.61 7.05 4.16
N LEU A 14 3.16 6.69 2.96
CA LEU A 14 3.84 5.75 2.08
C LEU A 14 4.57 6.53 0.99
N HIS A 15 5.77 6.07 0.65
CA HIS A 15 6.53 6.61 -0.47
C HIS A 15 6.19 5.80 -1.73
N VAL A 16 5.88 6.51 -2.80
CA VAL A 16 5.63 5.95 -4.13
C VAL A 16 6.72 6.46 -5.05
N GLU A 17 7.42 5.54 -5.69
CA GLU A 17 8.40 5.86 -6.72
C GLU A 17 7.70 5.73 -8.07
N LEU A 18 7.77 6.79 -8.88
CA LEU A 18 7.25 6.81 -10.25
C LEU A 18 8.44 6.81 -11.19
N PHE A 19 8.45 5.90 -12.14
CA PHE A 19 9.55 5.75 -13.09
C PHE A 19 9.01 5.63 -14.50
N TYR A 20 9.83 6.03 -15.47
CA TYR A 20 9.55 5.84 -16.89
C TYR A 20 10.53 4.80 -17.42
N ASP A 21 9.99 3.76 -18.03
CA ASP A 21 10.72 2.71 -18.70
C ASP A 21 10.80 3.03 -20.19
N SER A 22 12.01 3.43 -20.62
CA SER A 22 12.26 3.80 -22.01
C SER A 22 12.35 2.61 -22.96
N GLU A 23 12.52 1.38 -22.46
CA GLU A 23 12.57 0.19 -23.32
C GLU A 23 11.17 -0.15 -23.85
N VAL A 24 10.13 0.13 -23.08
CA VAL A 24 8.72 -0.13 -23.43
C VAL A 24 7.88 1.13 -23.60
N ASP A 25 8.48 2.33 -23.50
CA ASP A 25 7.82 3.64 -23.61
C ASP A 25 6.60 3.78 -22.69
N GLN A 26 6.76 3.37 -21.43
CA GLN A 26 5.67 3.34 -20.46
C GLN A 26 6.11 3.84 -19.09
N TRP A 27 5.15 4.38 -18.34
CA TRP A 27 5.32 4.69 -16.94
C TRP A 27 5.00 3.48 -16.06
N GLY A 28 5.65 3.44 -14.90
CA GLY A 28 5.40 2.49 -13.84
C GLY A 28 5.52 3.15 -12.46
N TYR A 29 5.20 2.36 -11.45
CA TYR A 29 5.29 2.75 -10.06
C TYR A 29 5.71 1.59 -9.16
N THR A 30 6.32 1.92 -8.03
CA THR A 30 6.56 0.97 -6.93
C THR A 30 6.23 1.61 -5.58
N VAL A 31 5.75 0.79 -4.65
CA VAL A 31 5.53 1.14 -3.23
C VAL A 31 6.34 0.17 -2.39
N PRO A 32 7.65 0.42 -2.18
CA PRO A 32 8.58 -0.59 -1.68
C PRO A 32 8.19 -1.18 -0.33
N VAL A 33 7.64 -0.36 0.57
CA VAL A 33 7.29 -0.77 1.94
C VAL A 33 6.18 -1.83 2.02
N ILE A 34 5.39 -2.00 0.95
CA ILE A 34 4.33 -3.01 0.85
C ILE A 34 4.46 -3.87 -0.42
N SER A 35 5.63 -3.88 -1.05
CA SER A 35 5.96 -4.73 -2.21
C SER A 35 4.97 -4.64 -3.39
N ILE A 36 4.36 -3.47 -3.61
CA ILE A 36 3.53 -3.23 -4.79
C ILE A 36 4.41 -2.73 -5.93
N ILE A 37 4.22 -3.30 -7.13
CA ILE A 37 4.78 -2.81 -8.39
C ILE A 37 3.70 -2.83 -9.47
N GLY A 38 3.66 -1.78 -10.29
CA GLY A 38 2.81 -1.70 -11.47
C GLY A 38 3.54 -1.06 -12.63
N THR A 39 3.27 -1.53 -13.84
CA THR A 39 3.82 -1.02 -15.10
C THR A 39 2.69 -0.82 -16.11
N GLY A 40 3.01 -0.41 -17.35
CA GLY A 40 1.99 -0.31 -18.40
C GLY A 40 1.14 0.96 -18.35
N CYS A 41 1.57 2.00 -17.62
CA CYS A 41 0.85 3.26 -17.56
C CYS A 41 1.25 4.15 -18.74
N SER A 42 0.28 4.80 -19.38
CA SER A 42 0.46 5.75 -20.47
C SER A 42 1.04 7.10 -20.02
N SER A 43 0.94 7.43 -18.72
CA SER A 43 1.45 8.69 -18.17
C SER A 43 1.89 8.56 -16.71
N ARG A 44 2.68 9.52 -16.26
CA ARG A 44 3.10 9.64 -14.86
C ARG A 44 1.91 9.81 -13.91
N GLU A 45 0.90 10.57 -14.33
CA GLU A 45 -0.31 10.83 -13.57
C GLU A 45 -1.16 9.57 -13.43
N GLU A 46 -1.26 8.77 -14.49
CA GLU A 46 -1.92 7.47 -14.45
C GLU A 46 -1.19 6.50 -13.52
N ALA A 47 0.15 6.41 -13.61
CA ALA A 47 0.95 5.59 -12.70
C ALA A 47 0.72 5.98 -11.24
N LYS A 48 0.63 7.28 -10.95
CA LYS A 48 0.29 7.77 -9.60
C LYS A 48 -1.13 7.37 -9.18
N GLY A 49 -2.10 7.45 -10.09
CA GLY A 49 -3.48 7.04 -9.84
C GLY A 49 -3.58 5.56 -9.49
N PHE A 50 -3.00 4.71 -10.34
CA PHE A 50 -2.96 3.26 -10.12
C PHE A 50 -2.18 2.88 -8.87
N ALA A 51 -1.09 3.57 -8.54
CA ALA A 51 -0.39 3.36 -7.26
C ALA A 51 -1.31 3.58 -6.06
N LEU A 52 -2.11 4.65 -6.08
CA LEU A 52 -3.06 4.93 -4.99
C LEU A 52 -4.17 3.89 -4.92
N GLU A 53 -4.68 3.42 -6.05
CA GLU A 53 -5.69 2.36 -6.11
C GLU A 53 -5.14 1.03 -5.57
N ALA A 54 -3.93 0.64 -6.00
CA ALA A 54 -3.26 -0.56 -5.51
C ALA A 54 -3.00 -0.48 -3.99
N ILE A 55 -2.53 0.67 -3.47
CA ILE A 55 -2.37 0.87 -2.02
C ILE A 55 -3.69 0.67 -1.28
N LYS A 56 -4.79 1.23 -1.78
CA LYS A 56 -6.11 1.06 -1.14
C LYS A 56 -6.51 -0.40 -1.14
N PHE A 57 -6.42 -1.05 -2.30
CA PHE A 57 -6.78 -2.46 -2.45
C PHE A 57 -5.99 -3.35 -1.47
N THR A 58 -4.65 -3.23 -1.43
CA THR A 58 -3.79 -4.01 -0.53
C THR A 58 -4.05 -3.73 0.96
N LEU A 59 -4.53 -2.53 1.32
CA LEU A 59 -4.86 -2.21 2.71
C LEU A 59 -6.30 -2.56 3.09
N GLU A 60 -7.19 -2.73 2.11
CA GLU A 60 -8.59 -3.12 2.29
C GLU A 60 -8.79 -4.64 2.20
N SER A 61 -7.92 -5.37 1.50
CA SER A 61 -7.97 -6.83 1.39
C SER A 61 -7.99 -7.47 2.78
N GLY A 62 -9.13 -8.08 3.11
CA GLY A 62 -9.42 -8.67 4.42
C GLY A 62 -8.99 -10.14 4.53
N GLU A 63 -9.33 -10.75 5.67
CA GLU A 63 -9.01 -12.17 5.97
C GLU A 63 -9.61 -13.15 4.93
N ASP A 64 -10.65 -12.73 4.20
CA ASP A 64 -11.35 -13.56 3.21
C ASP A 64 -10.54 -13.81 1.92
N GLU A 65 -9.47 -13.04 1.67
CA GLU A 65 -8.56 -13.26 0.52
C GLU A 65 -7.39 -14.19 0.85
N ILE A 66 -7.31 -14.67 2.10
CA ILE A 66 -6.23 -15.54 2.53
C ILE A 66 -6.51 -16.98 2.07
N ASP A 67 -5.48 -17.62 1.52
CA ASP A 67 -5.55 -19.02 1.11
C ASP A 67 -5.99 -19.90 2.31
N PRO A 68 -7.08 -20.67 2.20
CA PRO A 68 -7.60 -21.50 3.29
C PRO A 68 -6.66 -22.62 3.74
N GLU A 69 -5.66 -22.98 2.92
CA GLU A 69 -4.65 -24.00 3.26
C GLU A 69 -3.36 -23.38 3.86
N ALA A 70 -3.26 -22.06 3.94
CA ALA A 70 -2.07 -21.39 4.48
C ALA A 70 -2.00 -21.46 6.02
N ASP A 71 -0.78 -21.52 6.54
CA ASP A 71 -0.50 -21.26 7.96
C ASP A 71 -0.37 -19.75 8.18
N VAL A 72 -1.40 -19.13 8.76
CA VAL A 72 -1.58 -17.68 8.81
C VAL A 72 -1.32 -17.16 10.22
N VAL A 73 -0.41 -16.21 10.36
CA VAL A 73 -0.15 -15.50 11.62
C VAL A 73 -0.47 -14.02 11.46
N ALA A 74 -1.41 -13.52 12.26
CA ALA A 74 -1.69 -12.09 12.35
C ALA A 74 -0.70 -11.42 13.33
N LEU A 75 -0.01 -10.38 12.86
CA LEU A 75 0.94 -9.60 13.67
C LEU A 75 0.41 -8.18 13.90
N ASP A 76 0.32 -7.76 15.16
CA ASP A 76 0.01 -6.38 15.53
C ASP A 76 1.30 -5.54 15.53
N VAL A 77 1.38 -4.58 14.60
CA VAL A 77 2.57 -3.75 14.41
C VAL A 77 2.32 -2.33 14.88
N THR A 78 3.05 -1.91 15.92
CA THR A 78 3.08 -0.51 16.37
C THR A 78 4.35 0.16 15.88
N LEU A 79 4.19 1.24 15.11
CA LEU A 79 5.30 2.10 14.71
C LEU A 79 5.63 3.10 15.83
N GLU A 80 6.91 3.19 16.19
CA GLU A 80 7.46 4.24 17.04
C GLU A 80 8.45 5.08 16.22
N LYS A 81 8.38 6.40 16.38
CA LYS A 81 9.31 7.30 15.71
C LYS A 81 10.61 7.30 16.50
N VAL A 82 11.68 6.73 15.93
CA VAL A 82 13.02 6.88 16.49
C VAL A 82 13.50 8.29 16.14
N SER A 83 13.72 9.12 17.18
CA SER A 83 14.24 10.49 17.09
C SER A 83 15.75 10.52 16.99
#